data_AF-A0A9P0DCE6-F1
#
_entry.id   AF-A0A9P0DCE6-F1
#
_cell.length_a   1.000
_cell.length_b   1.000
_cell.length_c   1.000
_cell.angle_alpha   90.00
_cell.angle_beta   90.00
_cell.angle_gamma   90.00
#
_symmetry.space_group_name_H-M   'P 1'
#
loop_
_entity.id
_entity.type
_entity.pdbx_description
1 polymer ?
#
loop_
_entity_poly.entity_id
_entity_poly.type
_entity_poly.pdbx_seq_one_letter_code
_entity_poly.pdbx_strand_id
1 'polypeptide(L)'
;MEVFTEEKCCKYCEEKIEICISEGLECTECRKQVHLKCLKRGSVPGGLYGDVFFSLTCQECSTDEMELFTRMKLSWLQVIVLVLFHLQNKSPGLARKGFFHWRHHVAKFIDKNWEIIFTSDVKRKKKWTGTIAGTLSHFSNYIFLSGTSVVNETAFWTLMYPKLTPFAISSIYSVMAVEKQQLKNKKEKVSSDADLFNNTIFTCMKNVDLLQIFSSVQIVSDVKEDSNNTIIDMECNQKDLKPKNSKRISVQPQFETSSKKMMKLVSSTAAFSNDLATNFKPLDQPEKTDDIISNATKEDITVKEFVKLLDPFCHYNTSLNNISRMKGLTLHAKLTGGIRPELILSPYSEIYLKPYIRRDTETFPVWLKLMAEVQLAGNKNDKQYHLPPRGPIDYTYIQPQHIPAINSICNQFFWPGIDLTETLQYPDFSCVVLYKRLIIGFAFLVPDVNYTENYLSFIFTRPYWRNCGIAKFMIYHLIQTSLGRDITVHVSINNPALLLYQKFGFKVENVVLGFYDKYLRSDVNDSKDAFFCRLER
;
A
#
# COMPACT_ATOMS: atom_id res chain seq x y z
N MET A 1 -19.55 28.45 5.78
CA MET A 1 -18.38 29.20 6.30
C MET A 1 -17.89 28.65 7.64
N GLU A 2 -18.78 28.19 8.54
CA GLU A 2 -18.42 27.65 9.88
C GLU A 2 -17.31 26.59 9.87
N VAL A 3 -17.28 25.71 8.86
CA VAL A 3 -16.26 24.65 8.71
C VAL A 3 -14.82 25.18 8.66
N PHE A 4 -14.59 26.39 8.13
CA PHE A 4 -13.25 26.98 7.96
C PHE A 4 -12.86 27.98 9.05
N THR A 5 -13.76 28.28 9.99
CA THR A 5 -13.57 29.33 11.00
C THR A 5 -13.51 28.81 12.43
N GLU A 6 -13.97 27.58 12.67
CA GLU A 6 -13.95 26.96 13.99
C GLU A 6 -12.57 26.36 14.30
N GLU A 7 -11.89 26.86 15.34
CA GLU A 7 -10.72 26.19 15.89
C GLU A 7 -11.15 24.88 16.56
N LYS A 8 -10.83 23.74 15.94
CA LYS A 8 -11.10 22.41 16.50
C LYS A 8 -9.81 21.81 17.02
N CYS A 9 -9.88 21.19 18.21
CA CYS A 9 -8.75 20.47 18.79
C CYS A 9 -9.03 18.97 18.78
N CYS A 10 -7.97 18.18 18.64
CA CYS A 10 -8.06 16.74 18.64
C CYS A 10 -8.31 16.20 20.05
N LYS A 11 -9.23 15.24 20.18
CA LYS A 11 -9.56 14.59 21.45
C LYS A 11 -8.37 13.89 22.10
N TYR A 12 -7.44 13.34 21.32
CA TYR A 12 -6.41 12.45 21.84
C TYR A 12 -5.05 13.13 22.07
N CYS A 13 -4.68 14.10 21.25
CA CYS A 13 -3.41 14.83 21.39
C CYS A 13 -3.58 16.30 21.77
N GLU A 14 -4.82 16.80 21.84
CA GLU A 14 -5.16 18.20 22.19
C GLU A 14 -4.60 19.26 21.23
N GLU A 15 -3.88 18.86 20.18
CA GLU A 15 -3.39 19.75 19.12
C GLU A 15 -4.52 20.23 18.20
N LYS A 16 -4.29 21.37 17.54
CA LYS A 16 -5.23 21.95 16.58
C LYS A 16 -5.39 21.09 15.32
N ILE A 17 -6.60 21.04 14.80
CA ILE A 17 -6.97 20.39 13.54
C ILE A 17 -7.04 21.47 12.48
N GLU A 18 -6.11 21.41 11.53
CA GLU A 18 -6.01 22.35 10.43
C GLU A 18 -6.39 21.66 9.12
N ILE A 19 -7.34 22.24 8.41
CA ILE A 19 -7.78 21.74 7.10
C ILE A 19 -6.58 21.77 6.14
N CYS A 20 -6.48 20.77 5.27
CA CYS A 20 -5.35 20.52 4.35
C CYS A 20 -4.02 20.08 4.99
N ILE A 21 -3.83 20.23 6.31
CA ILE A 21 -2.54 19.95 6.98
C ILE A 21 -2.68 18.76 7.94
N SER A 22 -3.63 18.84 8.87
CA SER A 22 -3.85 17.86 9.93
C SER A 22 -5.35 17.54 10.05
N GLU A 23 -5.90 16.87 9.04
CA GLU A 23 -7.32 16.54 9.02
C GLU A 23 -7.71 15.48 10.05
N GLY A 24 -8.98 15.51 10.45
CA GLY A 24 -9.55 14.63 11.43
C GLY A 24 -10.97 14.22 11.10
N LEU A 25 -11.46 13.24 11.86
CA LEU A 25 -12.83 12.75 11.81
C LEU A 25 -13.61 13.21 13.04
N GLU A 26 -14.87 13.56 12.85
CA GLU A 26 -15.78 13.88 13.94
C GLU A 26 -16.44 12.61 14.47
N CYS A 27 -16.45 12.45 15.79
CA CYS A 27 -17.23 11.40 16.42
C CYS A 27 -18.73 11.74 16.40
N THR A 28 -19.58 10.80 15.95
CA THR A 28 -21.03 10.99 15.87
C THR A 28 -21.70 11.24 17.22
N GLU A 29 -21.18 10.61 18.28
CA GLU A 29 -21.77 10.67 19.62
C GLU A 29 -21.26 11.88 20.41
N CYS A 30 -19.94 12.00 20.60
CA CYS A 30 -19.37 13.04 21.45
C CYS A 30 -19.04 14.34 20.72
N ARG A 31 -19.19 14.40 19.39
CA ARG A 31 -18.89 15.57 18.53
C ARG A 31 -17.44 16.08 18.60
N LYS A 32 -16.56 15.36 19.29
CA LYS A 32 -15.13 15.66 19.34
C LYS A 32 -14.46 15.19 18.06
N GLN A 33 -13.44 15.93 17.63
CA GLN A 33 -12.65 15.63 16.44
C GLN A 33 -11.41 14.81 16.82
N VAL A 34 -10.97 13.95 15.91
CA VAL A 34 -9.79 13.08 16.10
C VAL A 34 -8.93 13.13 14.84
N HIS A 35 -7.65 13.48 14.94
CA HIS A 35 -6.75 13.42 13.78
C HIS A 35 -6.68 12.02 13.20
N LEU A 36 -6.52 11.92 11.88
CA LEU A 36 -6.29 10.63 11.22
C LEU A 36 -5.10 9.85 11.81
N LYS A 37 -4.02 10.57 12.15
CA LYS A 37 -2.81 9.99 12.77
C LYS A 37 -3.02 9.55 14.23
N CYS A 38 -4.01 10.13 14.91
CA CYS A 38 -4.30 9.86 16.32
C CYS A 38 -5.31 8.72 16.50
N LEU A 39 -5.96 8.26 15.42
CA LEU A 39 -6.82 7.07 15.45
C LEU A 39 -6.03 5.89 16.03
N LYS A 40 -6.64 5.14 16.95
CA LYS A 40 -5.96 3.99 17.60
C LYS A 40 -5.68 2.86 16.61
N ARG A 41 -6.50 2.75 15.57
CA ARG A 41 -6.26 1.87 14.41
C ARG A 41 -5.07 2.34 13.53
N GLY A 42 -4.62 3.58 13.69
CA GLY A 42 -3.56 4.21 12.90
C GLY A 42 -4.02 4.82 11.57
N SER A 43 -5.13 4.36 11.00
CA SER A 43 -5.73 4.93 9.77
C SER A 43 -7.19 4.52 9.61
N VAL A 44 -7.88 5.20 8.69
CA VAL A 44 -9.22 4.82 8.24
C VAL A 44 -9.20 3.52 7.44
N PRO A 45 -10.30 2.75 7.42
CA PRO A 45 -10.41 1.55 6.60
C PRO A 45 -10.12 1.84 5.12
N GLY A 46 -9.30 1.00 4.48
CA GLY A 46 -8.95 1.13 3.06
C GLY A 46 -7.68 1.92 2.75
N GLY A 47 -7.21 2.78 3.66
CA GLY A 47 -5.89 3.42 3.56
C GLY A 47 -5.70 4.38 2.37
N LEU A 48 -6.79 4.93 1.81
CA LEU A 48 -6.67 5.92 0.76
C LEU A 48 -6.14 7.25 1.32
N TYR A 49 -5.10 7.79 0.69
CA TYR A 49 -4.47 9.04 1.12
C TYR A 49 -5.44 10.23 0.95
N GLY A 50 -5.64 11.00 2.03
CA GLY A 50 -6.60 12.11 2.08
C GLY A 50 -8.07 11.69 2.22
N ASP A 51 -8.34 10.43 2.58
CA ASP A 51 -9.71 9.94 2.77
C ASP A 51 -10.22 10.19 4.20
N VAL A 52 -11.17 11.11 4.33
CA VAL A 52 -11.84 11.44 5.60
C VAL A 52 -13.35 11.22 5.53
N PHE A 53 -13.85 10.52 4.52
CA PHE A 53 -15.29 10.40 4.30
C PHE A 53 -15.90 9.22 5.06
N PHE A 54 -15.78 9.28 6.39
CA PHE A 54 -16.26 8.28 7.32
C PHE A 54 -16.99 8.93 8.49
N SER A 55 -18.05 8.27 8.95
CA SER A 55 -18.62 8.52 10.27
C SER A 55 -17.87 7.70 11.30
N LEU A 56 -17.25 8.37 12.28
CA LEU A 56 -16.48 7.76 13.36
C LEU A 56 -17.33 7.62 14.62
N THR A 57 -17.26 6.46 15.27
CA THR A 57 -17.63 6.32 16.68
C THR A 57 -16.34 6.04 17.45
N CYS A 58 -15.92 6.99 18.29
CA CYS A 58 -14.67 6.88 19.03
C CYS A 58 -14.75 5.75 20.06
N GLN A 59 -13.60 5.28 20.53
CA GLN A 59 -13.49 4.13 21.42
C GLN A 59 -14.37 4.25 22.68
N GLU A 60 -14.35 5.41 23.32
CA GLU A 60 -15.14 5.70 24.54
C GLU A 60 -16.65 5.75 24.30
N CYS A 61 -17.08 6.02 23.06
CA CYS A 61 -18.49 6.07 22.69
C CYS A 61 -19.01 4.76 22.12
N SER A 62 -18.13 3.79 21.89
CA SER A 62 -18.46 2.50 21.30
C SER A 62 -18.80 1.49 22.41
N THR A 63 -19.84 0.69 22.20
CA THR A 63 -20.23 -0.37 23.14
C THR A 63 -19.16 -1.47 23.27
N ASP A 64 -18.35 -1.64 22.23
CA ASP A 64 -17.37 -2.72 22.12
C ASP A 64 -15.94 -2.25 22.48
N GLU A 65 -15.80 -1.03 23.01
CA GLU A 65 -14.50 -0.37 23.29
C GLU A 65 -13.55 -0.36 22.07
N MET A 66 -14.11 -0.30 20.86
CA MET A 66 -13.38 -0.29 19.59
C MET A 66 -13.85 0.86 18.69
N GLU A 67 -12.93 1.47 17.94
CA GLU A 67 -13.26 2.52 16.98
C GLU A 67 -14.06 1.94 15.80
N LEU A 68 -15.30 2.39 15.63
CA LEU A 68 -16.18 1.99 14.53
C LEU A 68 -16.13 3.04 13.42
N PHE A 69 -16.02 2.58 12.18
CA PHE A 69 -15.99 3.44 10.99
C PHE A 69 -17.11 3.02 10.04
N THR A 70 -18.01 3.95 9.72
CA THR A 70 -19.05 3.75 8.71
C THR A 70 -18.75 4.63 7.51
N ARG A 71 -18.62 4.02 6.32
CA ARG A 71 -18.31 4.74 5.08
C ARG A 71 -19.46 5.68 4.70
N MET A 72 -19.16 6.95 4.46
CA MET A 72 -20.15 7.90 3.97
C MET A 72 -20.42 7.70 2.49
N LYS A 73 -21.63 8.04 2.05
CA LYS A 73 -21.99 7.97 0.62
C LYS A 73 -21.30 9.10 -0.15
N LEU A 74 -20.41 8.72 -1.07
CA LEU A 74 -19.65 9.65 -1.89
C LEU A 74 -20.35 10.01 -3.20
N SER A 75 -20.22 11.27 -3.61
CA SER A 75 -20.52 11.74 -4.96
C SER A 75 -19.36 11.41 -5.93
N TRP A 76 -19.64 11.36 -7.24
CA TRP A 76 -18.60 11.12 -8.24
C TRP A 76 -17.50 12.18 -8.23
N LEU A 77 -17.82 13.44 -7.91
CA LEU A 77 -16.83 14.49 -7.72
C LEU A 77 -15.85 14.13 -6.61
N GLN A 78 -16.36 13.80 -5.41
CA GLN A 78 -15.54 13.42 -4.26
C GLN A 78 -14.69 12.18 -4.56
N VAL A 79 -15.26 11.15 -5.22
CA VAL A 79 -14.52 9.95 -5.62
C VAL A 79 -13.35 10.30 -6.54
N ILE A 80 -13.58 11.11 -7.58
CA ILE A 80 -12.53 11.43 -8.56
C ILE A 80 -11.46 12.32 -7.93
N VAL A 81 -11.84 13.29 -7.10
CA VAL A 81 -10.88 14.13 -6.36
C VAL A 81 -10.03 13.28 -5.43
N LEU A 82 -10.66 12.39 -4.63
CA LEU A 82 -9.94 11.49 -3.73
C LEU A 82 -8.96 10.59 -4.49
N VAL A 83 -9.39 9.99 -5.60
CA VAL A 83 -8.55 9.09 -6.38
C VAL A 83 -7.40 9.83 -7.06
N LEU A 84 -7.64 11.01 -7.65
CA LEU A 84 -6.56 11.80 -8.25
C LEU A 84 -5.58 12.30 -7.19
N PHE A 85 -6.07 12.76 -6.03
CA PHE A 85 -5.24 13.19 -4.91
C PHE A 85 -4.37 12.03 -4.41
N HIS A 86 -4.95 10.85 -4.24
CA HIS A 86 -4.22 9.65 -3.87
C HIS A 86 -3.16 9.28 -4.92
N LEU A 87 -3.53 9.25 -6.20
CA LEU A 87 -2.60 8.91 -7.28
C LEU A 87 -1.43 9.91 -7.41
N GLN A 88 -1.69 11.21 -7.24
CA GLN A 88 -0.65 12.24 -7.26
C GLN A 88 0.37 12.04 -6.13
N ASN A 89 -0.09 11.74 -4.91
CA ASN A 89 0.76 11.62 -3.75
C ASN A 89 1.44 10.25 -3.62
N LYS A 90 0.77 9.16 -4.03
CA LYS A 90 1.24 7.77 -3.82
C LYS A 90 1.75 7.08 -5.06
N SER A 91 1.44 7.60 -6.25
CA SER A 91 1.90 7.00 -7.50
C SER A 91 2.27 8.06 -8.54
N PRO A 92 3.16 9.02 -8.20
CA PRO A 92 3.58 10.04 -9.16
C PRO A 92 4.24 9.43 -10.40
N GLY A 93 4.89 8.27 -10.27
CA GLY A 93 5.52 7.55 -11.39
C GLY A 93 4.55 7.03 -12.46
N LEU A 94 3.25 6.91 -12.17
CA LEU A 94 2.23 6.59 -13.18
C LEU A 94 1.82 7.82 -14.01
N ALA A 95 2.15 9.02 -13.54
CA ALA A 95 1.74 10.27 -14.17
C ALA A 95 2.66 10.61 -15.34
N ARG A 96 2.07 11.08 -16.45
CA ARG A 96 2.84 11.69 -17.55
C ARG A 96 2.83 13.19 -17.33
N LYS A 97 3.98 13.76 -16.95
CA LYS A 97 4.11 15.19 -16.59
C LYS A 97 3.12 15.64 -15.51
N GLY A 98 2.82 14.76 -14.54
CA GLY A 98 1.85 15.02 -13.47
C GLY A 98 0.37 14.86 -13.88
N PHE A 99 0.07 14.38 -15.08
CA PHE A 99 -1.29 14.06 -15.52
C PHE A 99 -1.55 12.55 -15.57
N PHE A 100 -2.79 12.16 -15.23
CA PHE A 100 -3.24 10.77 -15.22
C PHE A 100 -4.28 10.53 -16.31
N HIS A 101 -4.18 9.39 -16.99
CA HIS A 101 -5.18 8.99 -17.97
C HIS A 101 -6.46 8.54 -17.27
N TRP A 102 -7.61 9.16 -17.56
CA TRP A 102 -8.85 8.90 -16.81
C TRP A 102 -9.33 7.44 -16.92
N ARG A 103 -9.21 6.81 -18.09
CA ARG A 103 -9.59 5.40 -18.29
C ARG A 103 -8.58 4.40 -17.73
N HIS A 104 -7.31 4.56 -18.03
CA HIS A 104 -6.28 3.57 -17.70
C HIS A 104 -5.80 3.66 -16.25
N HIS A 105 -5.80 4.85 -15.66
CA HIS A 105 -5.32 5.07 -14.29
C HIS A 105 -6.51 5.23 -13.34
N VAL A 106 -7.34 6.26 -13.52
CA VAL A 106 -8.43 6.59 -12.58
C VAL A 106 -9.51 5.50 -12.57
N ALA A 107 -10.07 5.14 -13.72
CA ALA A 107 -11.15 4.15 -13.78
C ALA A 107 -10.66 2.75 -13.37
N LYS A 108 -9.44 2.36 -13.75
CA LYS A 108 -8.84 1.08 -13.33
C LYS A 108 -8.60 1.02 -11.83
N PHE A 109 -8.17 2.14 -11.22
CA PHE A 109 -8.00 2.24 -9.78
C PHE A 109 -9.34 2.10 -9.05
N ILE A 110 -10.37 2.81 -9.52
CA ILE A 110 -11.72 2.72 -8.93
C ILE A 110 -12.29 1.30 -9.06
N ASP A 111 -12.09 0.63 -10.19
CA ASP A 111 -12.60 -0.73 -10.40
C ASP A 111 -11.94 -1.75 -9.47
N LYS A 112 -10.62 -1.64 -9.25
CA LYS A 112 -9.87 -2.49 -8.32
C LYS A 112 -10.26 -2.24 -6.86
N ASN A 113 -10.49 -0.98 -6.49
CA ASN A 113 -10.76 -0.55 -5.12
C ASN A 113 -12.24 -0.25 -4.86
N TRP A 114 -13.16 -0.84 -5.64
CA TRP A 114 -14.59 -0.51 -5.59
C TRP A 114 -15.20 -0.69 -4.20
N GLU A 115 -14.87 -1.80 -3.53
CA GLU A 115 -15.39 -2.17 -2.21
C GLU A 115 -14.83 -1.29 -1.09
N ILE A 116 -13.70 -0.62 -1.34
CA ILE A 116 -13.09 0.34 -0.41
C ILE A 116 -13.75 1.72 -0.58
N ILE A 117 -13.97 2.11 -1.84
CA ILE A 117 -14.44 3.46 -2.18
C ILE A 117 -15.94 3.61 -1.89
N PHE A 118 -16.73 2.61 -2.24
CA PHE A 118 -18.19 2.65 -2.16
C PHE A 118 -18.74 1.76 -1.06
N THR A 119 -19.88 2.17 -0.50
CA THR A 119 -20.68 1.36 0.43
C THR A 119 -21.25 0.12 -0.28
N SER A 120 -21.51 -0.95 0.48
CA SER A 120 -21.93 -2.26 -0.05
C SER A 120 -23.28 -2.25 -0.79
N ASP A 121 -24.09 -1.21 -0.64
CA ASP A 121 -25.34 -0.99 -1.34
C ASP A 121 -25.17 -0.49 -2.79
N VAL A 122 -23.99 0.05 -3.15
CA VAL A 122 -23.75 0.64 -4.47
C VAL A 122 -23.37 -0.42 -5.50
N LYS A 123 -24.35 -0.81 -6.33
CA LYS A 123 -24.16 -1.74 -7.45
C LYS A 123 -23.45 -1.07 -8.65
N ARG A 124 -22.53 -1.80 -9.28
CA ARG A 124 -21.79 -1.37 -10.49
C ARG A 124 -22.74 -1.26 -11.70
N LYS A 125 -22.99 -0.03 -12.18
CA LYS A 125 -23.75 0.21 -13.42
C LYS A 125 -22.88 -0.10 -14.65
N LYS A 126 -23.39 -0.77 -15.68
CA LYS A 126 -22.59 -1.18 -16.87
C LYS A 126 -21.81 -0.06 -17.60
N LYS A 127 -22.22 1.22 -17.47
CA LYS A 127 -21.58 2.39 -18.12
C LYS A 127 -21.02 3.42 -17.14
N TRP A 128 -20.68 3.01 -15.91
CA TRP A 128 -20.22 3.92 -14.85
C TRP A 128 -18.94 4.71 -15.22
N THR A 129 -18.07 4.13 -16.05
CA THR A 129 -16.82 4.78 -16.48
C THR A 129 -17.06 6.07 -17.27
N GLY A 130 -18.19 6.18 -18.00
CA GLY A 130 -18.56 7.40 -18.71
C GLY A 130 -18.87 8.57 -17.77
N THR A 131 -19.32 8.27 -16.54
CA THR A 131 -19.57 9.29 -15.52
C THR A 131 -18.28 9.96 -15.06
N ILE A 132 -17.15 9.24 -15.08
CA ILE A 132 -15.84 9.82 -14.76
C ILE A 132 -15.48 10.92 -15.77
N ALA A 133 -15.52 10.59 -17.06
CA ALA A 133 -15.21 11.55 -18.12
C ALA A 133 -16.15 12.77 -18.08
N GLY A 134 -17.46 12.54 -17.90
CA GLY A 134 -18.45 13.61 -17.78
C GLY A 134 -18.21 14.52 -16.57
N THR A 135 -17.83 13.94 -15.42
CA THR A 135 -17.52 14.72 -14.21
C THR A 135 -16.24 15.54 -14.41
N LEU A 136 -15.16 14.92 -14.94
CA LEU A 136 -13.91 15.64 -15.24
C LEU A 136 -14.13 16.83 -16.17
N SER A 137 -14.94 16.66 -17.22
CA SER A 137 -15.27 17.75 -18.14
C SER A 137 -16.18 18.82 -17.54
N HIS A 138 -17.16 18.45 -16.72
CA HIS A 138 -18.05 19.41 -16.05
C HIS A 138 -17.30 20.32 -15.07
N PHE A 139 -16.32 19.77 -14.36
CA PHE A 139 -15.53 20.48 -13.35
C PHE A 139 -14.16 20.97 -13.89
N SER A 140 -14.03 21.08 -15.22
CA SER A 140 -12.81 21.53 -15.89
C SER A 140 -12.54 23.02 -15.63
N ASN A 141 -11.27 23.37 -15.46
CA ASN A 141 -10.74 24.73 -15.29
C ASN A 141 -11.03 25.39 -13.94
N TYR A 142 -11.48 24.64 -12.94
CA TYR A 142 -11.57 25.13 -11.56
C TYR A 142 -11.30 24.06 -10.50
N ILE A 143 -11.68 22.79 -10.72
CA ILE A 143 -11.25 21.66 -9.86
C ILE A 143 -10.26 20.76 -10.61
N PHE A 144 -10.54 20.47 -11.88
CA PHE A 144 -9.69 19.62 -12.72
C PHE A 144 -9.04 20.40 -13.85
N LEU A 145 -7.80 20.01 -14.18
CA LEU A 145 -7.04 20.55 -15.29
C LEU A 145 -6.87 19.47 -16.38
N SER A 146 -7.16 19.83 -17.63
CA SER A 146 -6.92 18.96 -18.79
C SER A 146 -5.47 19.05 -19.25
N GLY A 147 -4.82 17.91 -19.43
CA GLY A 147 -3.44 17.80 -19.90
C GLY A 147 -3.27 17.77 -21.41
N THR A 148 -4.34 18.02 -22.18
CA THR A 148 -4.32 17.83 -23.65
C THR A 148 -3.25 18.71 -24.32
N SER A 149 -3.06 19.94 -23.86
CA SER A 149 -2.03 20.86 -24.36
C SER A 149 -0.60 20.51 -23.92
N VAL A 150 -0.44 19.77 -22.82
CA VAL A 150 0.87 19.48 -22.20
C VAL A 150 1.41 18.12 -22.61
N VAL A 151 0.51 17.14 -22.73
CA VAL A 151 0.83 15.74 -23.05
C VAL A 151 0.64 15.46 -24.55
N ASN A 152 0.05 16.38 -25.32
CA ASN A 152 -0.35 16.21 -26.73
C ASN A 152 -1.31 15.02 -26.98
N GLU A 153 -1.82 14.40 -25.93
CA GLU A 153 -2.79 13.32 -25.95
C GLU A 153 -4.06 13.77 -25.22
N THR A 154 -5.22 13.42 -25.76
CA THR A 154 -6.50 13.62 -25.06
C THR A 154 -6.62 12.63 -23.88
N ALA A 155 -7.56 12.86 -22.97
CA ALA A 155 -7.89 11.96 -21.83
C ALA A 155 -6.94 12.02 -20.60
N PHE A 156 -6.00 12.95 -20.56
CA PHE A 156 -5.14 13.20 -19.40
C PHE A 156 -5.68 14.32 -18.52
N TRP A 157 -5.74 14.07 -17.21
CA TRP A 157 -6.34 14.96 -16.21
C TRP A 157 -5.53 15.00 -14.92
N THR A 158 -5.59 16.11 -14.21
CA THR A 158 -4.96 16.29 -12.90
C THR A 158 -5.79 17.25 -12.03
N LEU A 159 -5.52 17.31 -10.72
CA LEU A 159 -6.11 18.31 -9.84
C LEU A 159 -5.48 19.69 -10.10
N MET A 160 -6.31 20.72 -10.18
CA MET A 160 -5.84 22.09 -10.36
C MET A 160 -5.04 22.58 -9.13
N TYR A 161 -5.45 22.15 -7.93
CA TYR A 161 -4.80 22.47 -6.67
C TYR A 161 -4.30 21.18 -6.00
N PRO A 162 -3.03 20.78 -6.20
CA PRO A 162 -2.52 19.49 -5.72
C PRO A 162 -2.39 19.42 -4.19
N LYS A 163 -2.26 20.58 -3.52
CA LYS A 163 -2.12 20.68 -2.05
C LYS A 163 -3.45 20.75 -1.31
N LEU A 164 -4.57 20.94 -2.01
CA LEU A 164 -5.90 20.94 -1.39
C LEU A 164 -6.39 19.51 -1.21
N THR A 165 -6.72 19.14 0.02
CA THR A 165 -7.24 17.82 0.35
C THR A 165 -8.63 17.59 -0.24
N PRO A 166 -9.04 16.31 -0.42
CA PRO A 166 -10.37 15.99 -0.92
C PRO A 166 -11.50 16.59 -0.07
N PHE A 167 -11.31 16.67 1.25
CA PHE A 167 -12.27 17.28 2.17
C PHE A 167 -12.40 18.79 1.97
N ALA A 168 -11.27 19.49 1.84
CA ALA A 168 -11.26 20.92 1.58
C ALA A 168 -11.99 21.25 0.28
N ILE A 169 -11.65 20.56 -0.81
CA ILE A 169 -12.30 20.74 -2.12
C ILE A 169 -13.81 20.47 -2.03
N SER A 170 -14.21 19.39 -1.35
CA SER A 170 -15.63 19.05 -1.15
C SER A 170 -16.37 20.12 -0.35
N SER A 171 -15.73 20.67 0.68
CA SER A 171 -16.31 21.70 1.55
C SER A 171 -16.47 23.03 0.80
N ILE A 172 -15.44 23.46 0.06
CA ILE A 172 -15.48 24.66 -0.80
C ILE A 172 -16.58 24.53 -1.85
N TYR A 173 -16.66 23.37 -2.53
CA TYR A 173 -17.70 23.12 -3.52
C TYR A 173 -19.12 23.18 -2.92
N SER A 174 -19.29 22.66 -1.71
CA SER A 174 -20.59 22.70 -1.01
C SER A 174 -21.01 24.13 -0.66
N VAL A 175 -20.07 24.97 -0.21
CA VAL A 175 -20.32 26.39 0.05
C VAL A 175 -20.70 27.12 -1.24
N MET A 176 -19.93 26.93 -2.31
CA MET A 176 -20.20 27.52 -3.62
C MET A 176 -21.59 27.12 -4.15
N ALA A 177 -21.99 25.85 -3.98
CA ALA A 177 -23.29 25.36 -4.43
C ALA A 177 -24.45 26.05 -3.70
N VAL A 178 -24.31 26.28 -2.38
CA VAL A 178 -25.29 27.01 -1.57
C VAL A 178 -25.37 28.48 -1.99
N GLU A 179 -24.25 29.15 -2.16
CA GLU A 179 -24.20 30.56 -2.63
C GLU A 179 -24.84 30.71 -4.01
N LYS A 180 -24.51 29.81 -4.95
CA LYS A 180 -25.13 29.78 -6.28
C LYS A 180 -26.65 29.58 -6.20
N GLN A 181 -27.14 28.76 -5.27
CA GLN A 181 -28.57 28.57 -5.07
C GLN A 181 -29.24 29.82 -4.49
N GLN A 182 -28.59 30.51 -3.54
CA GLN A 182 -29.09 31.76 -2.97
C GLN A 182 -29.17 32.87 -4.03
N LEU A 183 -28.14 33.02 -4.88
CA LEU A 183 -28.12 33.99 -5.99
C LEU A 183 -29.24 33.72 -7.01
N LYS A 184 -29.50 32.45 -7.32
CA LYS A 184 -30.64 32.05 -8.17
C LYS A 184 -31.98 32.41 -7.54
N ASN A 185 -32.14 32.17 -6.24
CA ASN A 185 -33.36 32.52 -5.51
C ASN A 185 -33.58 34.05 -5.47
N LYS A 186 -32.50 34.83 -5.39
CA LYS A 186 -32.52 36.30 -5.44
C LYS A 186 -32.65 36.90 -6.85
N LYS A 187 -32.67 36.06 -7.90
CA LYS A 187 -32.69 36.47 -9.33
C LYS A 187 -31.55 37.41 -9.73
N GLU A 188 -30.40 37.29 -9.07
CA GLU A 188 -29.20 38.06 -9.40
C GLU A 188 -28.41 37.39 -10.55
N LYS A 189 -27.55 38.17 -11.22
CA LYS A 189 -26.72 37.67 -12.33
C LYS A 189 -25.67 36.70 -11.78
N VAL A 190 -25.81 35.42 -12.10
CA VAL A 190 -24.87 34.36 -11.70
C VAL A 190 -23.63 34.40 -12.60
N SER A 191 -22.45 34.62 -12.03
CA SER A 191 -21.15 34.53 -12.71
C SER A 191 -20.80 33.09 -13.13
N SER A 192 -19.69 32.90 -13.85
CA SER A 192 -19.23 31.55 -14.23
C SER A 192 -18.94 30.69 -12.99
N ASP A 193 -19.13 29.37 -13.11
CA ASP A 193 -18.86 28.42 -12.01
C ASP A 193 -17.40 28.46 -11.57
N ALA A 194 -16.47 28.71 -12.50
CA ALA A 194 -15.06 28.88 -12.18
C ALA A 194 -14.79 30.15 -11.35
N ASP A 195 -15.47 31.26 -11.66
CA ASP A 195 -15.30 32.52 -10.94
C ASP A 195 -15.88 32.42 -9.52
N LEU A 196 -17.05 31.80 -9.39
CA LEU A 196 -17.68 31.49 -8.10
C LEU A 196 -16.78 30.61 -7.24
N PHE A 197 -16.19 29.56 -7.83
CA PHE A 197 -15.29 28.67 -7.12
C PHE A 197 -14.03 29.39 -6.65
N ASN A 198 -13.38 30.16 -7.52
CA ASN A 198 -12.19 30.94 -7.18
C ASN A 198 -12.48 31.95 -6.07
N ASN A 199 -13.59 32.70 -6.15
CA ASN A 199 -14.00 33.62 -5.09
C ASN A 199 -14.24 32.90 -3.76
N THR A 200 -14.88 31.72 -3.81
CA THR A 200 -15.12 30.91 -2.61
C THR A 200 -13.80 30.40 -2.01
N ILE A 201 -12.86 29.96 -2.85
CA ILE A 201 -11.52 29.54 -2.42
C ILE A 201 -10.80 30.68 -1.70
N PHE A 202 -10.70 31.87 -2.32
CA PHE A 202 -10.01 33.02 -1.72
C PHE A 202 -10.67 33.47 -0.41
N THR A 203 -11.99 33.27 -0.27
CA THR A 203 -12.71 33.61 0.96
C THR A 203 -12.49 32.57 2.06
N CYS A 204 -12.41 31.28 1.70
CA CYS A 204 -12.29 30.18 2.68
C CYS A 204 -10.84 29.86 3.07
N MET A 205 -9.85 30.15 2.21
CA MET A 205 -8.45 29.77 2.38
C MET A 205 -7.57 31.01 2.46
N LYS A 206 -6.96 31.26 3.62
CA LYS A 206 -6.04 32.38 3.85
C LYS A 206 -4.57 32.07 3.52
N ASN A 207 -4.21 30.79 3.42
CA ASN A 207 -2.83 30.36 3.21
C ASN A 207 -2.51 30.28 1.71
N VAL A 208 -1.63 31.17 1.24
CA VAL A 208 -1.27 31.33 -0.18
C VAL A 208 -0.54 30.10 -0.72
N ASP A 209 0.20 29.36 0.13
CA ASP A 209 1.00 28.20 -0.31
C ASP A 209 0.14 26.99 -0.71
N LEU A 210 -1.07 26.89 -0.16
CA LEU A 210 -2.04 25.85 -0.50
C LEU A 210 -2.78 26.13 -1.82
N LEU A 211 -2.74 27.39 -2.28
CA LEU A 211 -3.42 27.87 -3.48
C LEU A 211 -2.54 27.82 -4.73
N GLN A 212 -1.35 27.22 -4.63
CA GLN A 212 -0.47 27.02 -5.78
C GLN A 212 -1.16 26.13 -6.82
N ILE A 213 -1.46 26.73 -7.98
CA ILE A 213 -2.03 26.04 -9.13
C ILE A 213 -0.97 25.11 -9.71
N PHE A 214 -1.38 23.92 -10.14
CA PHE A 214 -0.51 22.97 -10.81
C PHE A 214 0.21 23.62 -12.00
N SER A 215 1.54 23.76 -11.87
CA SER A 215 2.44 24.16 -12.95
C SER A 215 3.31 22.96 -13.33
N SER A 216 3.43 22.67 -14.62
CA SER A 216 4.23 21.56 -15.15
C SER A 216 5.73 21.63 -14.80
N VAL A 217 6.18 22.73 -14.18
CA VAL A 217 7.58 23.01 -13.79
C VAL A 217 7.89 22.53 -12.37
N GLN A 218 6.91 22.37 -11.47
CA GLN A 218 7.14 22.16 -10.03
C GLN A 218 7.59 20.74 -9.62
N ILE A 219 7.68 19.78 -10.55
CA ILE A 219 8.11 18.40 -10.22
C ILE A 219 9.65 18.28 -10.15
N VAL A 220 10.39 19.31 -10.57
CA VAL A 220 11.88 19.27 -10.63
C VAL A 220 12.54 19.94 -9.41
N SER A 221 11.81 20.70 -8.59
CA SER A 221 12.38 21.49 -7.49
C SER A 221 12.42 20.80 -6.12
N ASP A 222 11.53 19.85 -5.83
CA ASP A 222 11.43 19.28 -4.46
C ASP A 222 12.46 18.18 -4.15
N VAL A 223 13.52 18.03 -4.97
CA VAL A 223 14.64 17.08 -4.75
C VAL A 223 15.99 17.80 -4.69
N LYS A 224 16.05 19.13 -4.80
CA LYS A 224 17.32 19.88 -4.80
C LYS A 224 17.23 21.18 -4.00
N GLU A 225 17.13 21.07 -2.68
CA GLU A 225 17.66 22.10 -1.79
C GLU A 225 18.48 21.44 -0.67
N ASP A 226 19.63 20.92 -1.08
CA ASP A 226 20.86 21.05 -0.32
C ASP A 226 21.90 21.60 -1.29
N SER A 227 22.65 22.61 -0.85
CA SER A 227 23.78 23.30 -1.49
C SER A 227 23.52 24.53 -2.41
N ASN A 228 23.69 25.68 -1.77
CA ASN A 228 24.42 26.89 -2.18
C ASN A 228 23.88 27.88 -3.24
N ASN A 229 23.66 29.09 -2.73
CA ASN A 229 23.57 30.40 -3.38
C ASN A 229 24.46 30.60 -4.63
N THR A 230 23.89 31.19 -5.68
CA THR A 230 24.48 32.38 -6.35
C THR A 230 23.39 33.18 -7.08
N ILE A 231 23.36 34.48 -6.80
CA ILE A 231 22.53 35.54 -7.37
C ILE A 231 22.89 35.78 -8.85
N ILE A 232 21.92 35.84 -9.76
CA ILE A 232 21.94 36.71 -10.96
C ILE A 232 20.50 37.14 -11.31
N ASP A 233 20.26 38.45 -11.26
CA ASP A 233 19.08 39.16 -11.79
C ASP A 233 19.09 39.18 -13.34
N MET A 234 17.93 39.06 -13.99
CA MET A 234 17.51 39.99 -15.08
C MET A 234 16.11 39.69 -15.64
N GLU A 235 15.27 40.71 -15.45
CA GLU A 235 14.08 41.21 -16.13
C GLU A 235 13.38 40.45 -17.29
N CYS A 236 12.05 40.49 -17.15
CA CYS A 236 10.99 40.19 -18.09
C CYS A 236 11.01 41.04 -19.37
N ASN A 237 10.68 40.44 -20.53
CA ASN A 237 9.84 41.12 -21.51
C ASN A 237 9.07 40.16 -22.42
N GLN A 238 7.75 40.34 -22.41
CA GLN A 238 6.77 39.78 -23.34
C GLN A 238 7.02 40.30 -24.77
N LYS A 239 6.72 39.48 -25.78
CA LYS A 239 6.14 39.93 -27.06
C LYS A 239 5.47 38.78 -27.81
N ASP A 240 4.21 39.01 -28.10
CA ASP A 240 3.33 38.25 -29.00
C ASP A 240 3.95 37.98 -30.36
N LEU A 241 3.55 36.85 -30.99
CA LEU A 241 3.32 36.71 -32.44
C LEU A 241 2.67 35.34 -32.76
N LYS A 242 1.41 35.37 -33.20
CA LYS A 242 0.78 34.31 -34.03
C LYS A 242 0.90 34.71 -35.52
N PRO A 243 0.40 33.92 -36.50
CA PRO A 243 0.77 32.56 -36.91
C PRO A 243 1.10 32.50 -38.42
N LYS A 244 1.71 31.42 -38.94
CA LYS A 244 1.73 31.15 -40.39
C LYS A 244 1.44 29.69 -40.73
N ASN A 245 0.52 29.56 -41.68
CA ASN A 245 0.02 28.35 -42.33
C ASN A 245 1.10 27.58 -43.12
N SER A 246 0.98 26.26 -43.17
CA SER A 246 1.17 25.53 -44.43
C SER A 246 0.30 24.26 -44.47
N LYS A 247 -0.39 24.08 -45.61
CA LYS A 247 -1.23 22.94 -45.98
C LYS A 247 -0.36 21.92 -46.73
N ARG A 248 -0.66 20.62 -46.61
CA ARG A 248 -0.78 19.63 -47.72
C ARG A 248 -1.21 18.27 -47.16
N ILE A 249 -2.45 17.84 -47.42
CA ILE A 249 -2.95 16.95 -48.49
C ILE A 249 -2.97 15.46 -48.08
N SER A 250 -4.18 14.92 -48.25
CA SER A 250 -4.77 13.58 -48.11
C SER A 250 -3.98 12.40 -48.68
N VAL A 251 -4.24 11.18 -48.17
CA VAL A 251 -4.96 10.08 -48.86
C VAL A 251 -5.43 9.05 -47.82
N GLN A 252 -6.73 8.76 -47.78
CA GLN A 252 -7.32 7.52 -47.25
C GLN A 252 -7.54 6.54 -48.41
N PRO A 253 -7.67 5.24 -48.11
CA PRO A 253 -8.84 4.52 -48.64
C PRO A 253 -9.64 3.83 -47.54
N GLN A 254 -10.96 3.87 -47.74
CA GLN A 254 -11.99 3.12 -47.02
C GLN A 254 -12.02 1.66 -47.47
N PHE A 255 -12.49 0.76 -46.60
CA PHE A 255 -13.37 -0.34 -47.02
C PHE A 255 -14.33 -0.73 -45.88
N GLU A 256 -15.62 -0.65 -46.21
CA GLU A 256 -16.79 -1.37 -45.67
C GLU A 256 -16.55 -2.91 -45.65
N THR A 257 -17.29 -3.82 -45.00
CA THR A 257 -18.67 -3.93 -44.52
C THR A 257 -18.84 -5.23 -43.71
N SER A 258 -19.92 -5.30 -42.92
CA SER A 258 -20.85 -6.46 -42.75
C SER A 258 -20.68 -7.56 -41.66
N SER A 259 -21.74 -7.62 -40.83
CA SER A 259 -22.55 -8.81 -40.45
C SER A 259 -22.03 -9.76 -39.36
N LYS A 260 -22.82 -10.55 -38.62
CA LYS A 260 -24.20 -10.58 -38.07
C LYS A 260 -24.29 -11.93 -37.31
N LYS A 261 -24.89 -11.93 -36.11
CA LYS A 261 -25.66 -13.04 -35.44
C LYS A 261 -24.85 -14.33 -35.13
N MET A 262 -25.17 -15.21 -34.17
CA MET A 262 -26.39 -15.72 -33.52
C MET A 262 -26.04 -16.16 -32.06
N MET A 263 -26.89 -15.94 -31.04
CA MET A 263 -27.96 -16.84 -30.52
C MET A 263 -27.49 -18.28 -30.24
N LYS A 264 -27.90 -19.04 -29.22
CA LYS A 264 -28.80 -18.95 -28.04
C LYS A 264 -28.87 -20.42 -27.60
N LEU A 265 -28.83 -20.78 -26.32
CA LEU A 265 -29.70 -21.83 -25.80
C LEU A 265 -29.76 -21.78 -24.27
N VAL A 266 -30.90 -22.24 -23.79
CA VAL A 266 -31.57 -21.99 -22.51
C VAL A 266 -31.58 -23.29 -21.70
N SER A 267 -32.03 -23.16 -20.44
CA SER A 267 -32.69 -24.16 -19.59
C SER A 267 -31.81 -25.21 -18.92
N SER A 268 -32.06 -25.63 -17.68
CA SER A 268 -32.98 -25.18 -16.62
C SER A 268 -32.76 -26.09 -15.39
N THR A 269 -33.10 -25.54 -14.21
CA THR A 269 -33.75 -26.19 -13.06
C THR A 269 -33.14 -27.40 -12.35
N ALA A 270 -32.82 -27.21 -11.05
CA ALA A 270 -33.49 -27.80 -9.87
C ALA A 270 -32.56 -27.63 -8.63
N ALA A 271 -32.93 -27.66 -7.36
CA ALA A 271 -34.04 -27.20 -6.52
C ALA A 271 -33.75 -27.78 -5.10
N PHE A 272 -34.15 -27.06 -4.03
CA PHE A 272 -34.37 -27.53 -2.64
C PHE A 272 -33.12 -27.85 -1.76
N SER A 273 -32.82 -27.08 -0.67
CA SER A 273 -33.40 -27.03 0.71
C SER A 273 -32.76 -28.08 1.64
N ASN A 274 -32.71 -28.02 2.98
CA ASN A 274 -33.04 -27.09 4.07
C ASN A 274 -32.33 -27.67 5.32
N ASP A 275 -32.13 -26.82 6.34
CA ASP A 275 -32.17 -27.07 7.80
C ASP A 275 -31.48 -28.29 8.44
N LEU A 276 -30.66 -28.02 9.47
CA LEU A 276 -30.97 -28.49 10.83
C LEU A 276 -30.17 -27.75 11.92
N ALA A 277 -30.91 -27.18 12.88
CA ALA A 277 -30.40 -26.77 14.18
C ALA A 277 -30.50 -27.93 15.18
N THR A 278 -29.65 -27.99 16.20
CA THR A 278 -30.03 -28.50 17.54
C THR A 278 -29.03 -28.08 18.63
N ASN A 279 -29.63 -27.79 19.78
CA ASN A 279 -29.12 -27.20 21.02
C ASN A 279 -28.14 -28.07 21.81
N PHE A 280 -27.36 -27.47 22.72
CA PHE A 280 -27.30 -27.85 24.15
C PHE A 280 -26.73 -26.70 25.01
N LYS A 281 -27.29 -26.54 26.21
CA LYS A 281 -27.11 -25.44 27.20
C LYS A 281 -26.50 -26.04 28.51
N PRO A 282 -26.21 -25.25 29.58
CA PRO A 282 -24.95 -25.23 30.34
C PRO A 282 -25.06 -25.79 31.79
N LEU A 283 -23.97 -25.80 32.58
CA LEU A 283 -23.95 -25.37 34.01
C LEU A 283 -22.53 -25.42 34.67
N ASP A 284 -22.38 -24.51 35.65
CA ASP A 284 -21.61 -24.55 36.92
C ASP A 284 -20.19 -23.97 37.12
N GLN A 285 -20.17 -22.92 37.97
CA GLN A 285 -19.14 -22.41 38.91
C GLN A 285 -19.26 -23.20 40.26
N PRO A 286 -18.50 -22.98 41.41
CA PRO A 286 -17.83 -21.74 41.87
C PRO A 286 -16.58 -21.88 42.81
N GLU A 287 -16.21 -20.73 43.40
CA GLU A 287 -15.45 -20.44 44.66
C GLU A 287 -13.96 -20.08 44.56
N LYS A 288 -13.34 -19.26 45.43
CA LYS A 288 -13.58 -17.97 46.15
C LYS A 288 -12.44 -17.86 47.19
N THR A 289 -11.78 -16.71 47.33
CA THR A 289 -11.12 -16.12 48.54
C THR A 289 -10.37 -14.86 48.05
N ASP A 290 -10.81 -13.62 48.34
CA ASP A 290 -10.60 -12.80 49.56
C ASP A 290 -9.08 -12.52 49.80
N ASP A 291 -8.53 -11.31 50.01
CA ASP A 291 -9.10 -10.00 50.39
C ASP A 291 -7.97 -8.91 50.41
N ILE A 292 -8.36 -7.62 50.50
CA ILE A 292 -7.72 -6.51 51.28
C ILE A 292 -6.65 -5.52 50.67
N ILE A 293 -7.14 -4.26 50.51
CA ILE A 293 -6.61 -2.93 50.95
C ILE A 293 -5.70 -2.03 50.04
N SER A 294 -6.36 -1.03 49.43
CA SER A 294 -6.24 0.46 49.51
C SER A 294 -4.95 1.28 49.21
N ASN A 295 -5.23 2.48 48.64
CA ASN A 295 -4.53 3.78 48.67
C ASN A 295 -3.54 4.06 47.53
N ALA A 296 -3.89 4.89 46.54
CA ALA A 296 -3.97 6.37 46.54
C ALA A 296 -2.62 7.06 46.23
N THR A 297 -2.61 7.72 45.07
CA THR A 297 -1.82 8.90 44.67
C THR A 297 -0.30 8.88 44.83
N LYS A 298 0.40 8.93 43.68
CA LYS A 298 1.40 9.96 43.38
C LYS A 298 1.67 10.02 41.88
N GLU A 299 1.47 11.23 41.35
CA GLU A 299 1.82 11.63 40.00
C GLU A 299 3.34 11.61 39.84
N ASP A 300 3.84 10.76 38.96
CA ASP A 300 5.19 10.92 38.40
C ASP A 300 5.02 11.33 36.93
N ILE A 301 5.44 12.57 36.66
CA ILE A 301 5.55 13.16 35.34
C ILE A 301 6.65 12.38 34.60
N THR A 302 6.26 11.30 33.92
CA THR A 302 7.13 10.67 32.94
C THR A 302 7.15 11.56 31.72
N VAL A 303 8.22 12.34 31.57
CA VAL A 303 8.59 12.98 30.30
C VAL A 303 8.55 11.88 29.23
N LYS A 304 7.49 11.88 28.42
CA LYS A 304 7.41 11.01 27.25
C LYS A 304 8.50 11.49 26.30
N GLU A 305 9.60 10.74 26.26
CA GLU A 305 10.54 10.78 25.16
C GLU A 305 9.72 10.78 23.87
N PHE A 306 9.89 11.84 23.06
CA PHE A 306 9.40 11.88 21.70
C PHE A 306 9.88 10.60 21.02
N VAL A 307 8.97 9.68 20.72
CA VAL A 307 9.27 8.52 19.89
C VAL A 307 9.68 9.09 18.54
N LYS A 308 10.99 9.12 18.28
CA LYS A 308 11.53 9.36 16.94
C LYS A 308 10.81 8.38 16.01
N LEU A 309 10.07 8.95 15.07
CA LEU A 309 9.30 8.28 14.03
C LEU A 309 10.23 7.58 13.02
N LEU A 310 11.07 6.67 13.51
CA LEU A 310 12.10 5.93 12.76
C LEU A 310 12.34 4.54 13.37
N ASP A 311 11.47 4.03 14.24
CA ASP A 311 11.60 2.66 14.74
C ASP A 311 10.88 1.67 13.81
N PRO A 312 11.58 0.87 12.99
CA PRO A 312 10.94 -0.10 12.08
C PRO A 312 10.06 -1.13 12.83
N PHE A 313 10.26 -1.29 14.14
CA PHE A 313 9.49 -2.21 14.97
C PHE A 313 8.08 -1.69 15.32
N CYS A 314 7.81 -0.40 15.18
CA CYS A 314 6.50 0.19 15.54
C CYS A 314 5.42 -0.06 14.47
N HIS A 315 5.78 -0.28 13.20
CA HIS A 315 4.82 -0.52 12.11
C HIS A 315 4.26 -1.95 12.03
N TYR A 316 4.92 -2.92 12.65
CA TYR A 316 4.51 -4.33 12.60
C TYR A 316 3.61 -4.76 13.76
N ASN A 317 3.46 -3.93 14.80
CA ASN A 317 2.74 -4.26 16.02
C ASN A 317 1.34 -3.62 16.12
N THR A 318 0.94 -2.80 15.14
CA THR A 318 -0.34 -2.06 15.20
C THR A 318 -1.56 -2.87 14.75
N SER A 319 -1.38 -4.06 14.16
CA SER A 319 -2.49 -4.90 13.67
C SER A 319 -2.79 -6.15 14.51
N LEU A 320 -2.07 -6.38 15.62
CA LEU A 320 -2.28 -7.57 16.44
C LEU A 320 -3.52 -7.43 17.32
N ASN A 321 -4.53 -8.23 17.03
CA ASN A 321 -5.68 -8.39 17.91
C ASN A 321 -5.21 -9.00 19.26
N ASN A 322 -5.73 -8.52 20.40
CA ASN A 322 -5.26 -8.94 21.73
C ASN A 322 -5.31 -10.47 21.93
N ILE A 323 -6.30 -11.12 21.32
CA ILE A 323 -6.47 -12.59 21.34
C ILE A 323 -5.33 -13.29 20.60
N SER A 324 -4.90 -12.78 19.45
CA SER A 324 -3.77 -13.35 18.69
C SER A 324 -2.45 -13.15 19.42
N ARG A 325 -2.29 -12.00 20.08
CA ARG A 325 -1.15 -11.74 20.98
C ARG A 325 -1.10 -12.77 22.10
N MET A 326 -2.23 -13.04 22.77
CA MET A 326 -2.29 -14.05 23.84
C MET A 326 -2.08 -15.48 23.34
N LYS A 327 -2.66 -15.88 22.20
CA LYS A 327 -2.39 -17.20 21.60
C LYS A 327 -0.92 -17.39 21.22
N GLY A 328 -0.26 -16.32 20.75
CA GLY A 328 1.17 -16.31 20.45
C GLY A 328 2.09 -16.41 21.68
N LEU A 329 1.57 -16.19 22.89
CA LEU A 329 2.33 -16.34 24.14
C LEU A 329 2.46 -17.80 24.60
N THR A 330 1.60 -18.70 24.10
CA THR A 330 1.66 -20.12 24.46
C THR A 330 2.99 -20.74 24.05
N LEU A 331 3.59 -21.58 24.93
CA LEU A 331 4.88 -22.22 24.66
C LEU A 331 4.84 -23.04 23.36
N HIS A 332 3.74 -23.75 23.12
CA HIS A 332 3.53 -24.50 21.89
C HIS A 332 3.60 -23.58 20.66
N ALA A 333 2.84 -22.48 20.60
CA ALA A 333 2.91 -21.54 19.48
C ALA A 333 4.27 -20.85 19.36
N LYS A 334 4.97 -20.61 20.49
CA LYS A 334 6.34 -20.11 20.49
C LYS A 334 7.34 -21.09 19.86
N LEU A 335 7.13 -22.40 20.00
CA LEU A 335 8.03 -23.42 19.47
C LEU A 335 7.66 -23.87 18.05
N THR A 336 6.38 -24.12 17.79
CA THR A 336 5.89 -24.66 16.52
C THR A 336 5.43 -23.61 15.53
N GLY A 337 5.36 -22.35 15.94
CA GLY A 337 4.64 -21.32 15.18
C GLY A 337 3.12 -21.53 15.24
N GLY A 338 2.38 -20.59 14.65
CA GLY A 338 0.92 -20.62 14.57
C GLY A 338 0.43 -19.96 13.27
N ILE A 339 -0.85 -20.21 12.93
CA ILE A 339 -1.50 -19.57 11.79
C ILE A 339 -1.72 -18.10 12.15
N ARG A 340 -1.12 -17.18 11.38
CA ARG A 340 -1.38 -15.74 11.51
C ARG A 340 -2.52 -15.34 10.58
N PRO A 341 -3.65 -14.85 11.10
CA PRO A 341 -4.72 -14.31 10.27
C PRO A 341 -4.51 -12.82 9.91
N GLU A 342 -3.58 -12.12 10.56
CA GLU A 342 -3.48 -10.66 10.45
C GLU A 342 -2.86 -10.20 9.13
N LEU A 343 -3.40 -9.11 8.58
CA LEU A 343 -2.80 -8.39 7.46
C LEU A 343 -1.66 -7.51 7.97
N ILE A 344 -0.66 -7.30 7.11
CA ILE A 344 0.51 -6.47 7.39
C ILE A 344 0.43 -5.24 6.50
N LEU A 345 0.48 -4.04 7.06
CA LEU A 345 0.59 -2.82 6.26
C LEU A 345 2.05 -2.65 5.83
N SER A 346 2.32 -2.60 4.53
CA SER A 346 3.66 -2.30 4.04
C SER A 346 3.99 -0.82 4.23
N PRO A 347 5.09 -0.45 4.90
CA PRO A 347 5.49 0.96 5.01
C PRO A 347 5.85 1.59 3.66
N TYR A 348 6.36 0.80 2.72
CA TYR A 348 6.79 1.27 1.42
C TYR A 348 5.62 1.46 0.44
N SER A 349 4.77 0.43 0.24
CA SER A 349 3.67 0.51 -0.72
C SER A 349 2.34 0.98 -0.12
N GLU A 350 2.23 1.01 1.21
CA GLU A 350 1.00 1.26 1.96
C GLU A 350 -0.15 0.30 1.63
N ILE A 351 0.18 -0.87 1.07
CA ILE A 351 -0.77 -1.93 0.77
C ILE A 351 -0.85 -2.89 1.97
N TYR A 352 -2.06 -3.40 2.22
CA TYR A 352 -2.26 -4.51 3.14
C TYR A 352 -1.84 -5.83 2.48
N LEU A 353 -0.72 -6.35 2.96
CA LEU A 353 -0.19 -7.65 2.63
C LEU A 353 -0.93 -8.76 3.36
N LYS A 354 -1.20 -9.85 2.65
CA LYS A 354 -1.74 -11.07 3.25
C LYS A 354 -0.71 -11.68 4.21
N PRO A 355 -1.13 -12.36 5.29
CA PRO A 355 -0.20 -13.01 6.23
C PRO A 355 0.70 -14.04 5.55
N TYR A 356 0.20 -14.69 4.51
CA TYR A 356 0.91 -15.68 3.71
C TYR A 356 0.85 -15.31 2.24
N ILE A 357 2.00 -15.37 1.58
CA ILE A 357 2.14 -15.34 0.12
C ILE A 357 1.62 -16.65 -0.46
N ARG A 358 2.02 -17.77 0.16
CA ARG A 358 1.64 -19.14 -0.22
C ARG A 358 1.84 -20.06 0.98
N ARG A 359 0.98 -21.08 1.12
CA ARG A 359 1.18 -22.21 2.04
C ARG A 359 1.26 -23.47 1.21
N ASP A 360 2.35 -24.22 1.36
CA ASP A 360 2.66 -25.39 0.57
C ASP A 360 2.68 -26.65 1.43
N THR A 361 1.72 -27.54 1.19
CA THR A 361 1.57 -28.83 1.86
C THR A 361 2.08 -30.00 1.01
N GLU A 362 2.53 -29.74 -0.21
CA GLU A 362 2.93 -30.75 -1.20
C GLU A 362 4.44 -30.97 -1.20
N THR A 363 5.22 -29.89 -1.12
CA THR A 363 6.68 -29.97 -1.22
C THR A 363 7.27 -30.79 -0.08
N PHE A 364 8.07 -31.81 -0.42
CA PHE A 364 8.69 -32.73 0.53
C PHE A 364 10.23 -32.75 0.40
N PRO A 365 10.94 -31.86 1.12
CA PRO A 365 12.39 -31.74 1.07
C PRO A 365 13.12 -32.94 1.66
N VAL A 366 14.39 -33.13 1.27
CA VAL A 366 15.23 -34.26 1.69
C VAL A 366 15.32 -34.38 3.22
N TRP A 367 15.46 -33.25 3.91
CA TRP A 367 15.49 -33.26 5.38
C TRP A 367 14.21 -33.87 5.99
N LEU A 368 13.03 -33.54 5.48
CA LEU A 368 11.78 -34.07 6.01
C LEU A 368 11.58 -35.55 5.67
N LYS A 369 12.06 -36.01 4.50
CA LYS A 369 12.10 -37.43 4.15
C LYS A 369 12.94 -38.21 5.15
N LEU A 370 14.15 -37.74 5.42
CA LEU A 370 15.05 -38.37 6.39
C LEU A 370 14.43 -38.41 7.80
N MET A 371 13.84 -37.32 8.27
CA MET A 371 13.21 -37.31 9.60
C MET A 371 12.03 -38.29 9.69
N ALA A 372 11.21 -38.40 8.64
CA ALA A 372 10.12 -39.36 8.58
C ALA A 372 10.64 -40.81 8.60
N GLU A 373 11.70 -41.10 7.84
CA GLU A 373 12.37 -42.41 7.83
C GLU A 373 12.93 -42.77 9.21
N VAL A 374 13.59 -41.82 9.88
CA VAL A 374 14.13 -42.01 11.24
C VAL A 374 13.01 -42.30 12.25
N GLN A 375 11.90 -41.57 12.18
CA GLN A 375 10.75 -41.80 13.05
C GLN A 375 10.09 -43.16 12.83
N LEU A 376 9.95 -43.58 11.56
CA LEU A 376 9.46 -44.92 11.24
C LEU A 376 10.45 -45.99 11.74
N ALA A 377 11.75 -45.76 11.56
CA ALA A 377 12.79 -46.70 11.99
C ALA A 377 12.86 -46.87 13.50
N GLY A 378 12.74 -45.78 14.27
CA GLY A 378 12.76 -45.81 15.72
C GLY A 378 11.55 -46.50 16.34
N ASN A 379 10.38 -46.40 15.69
CA ASN A 379 9.12 -46.97 16.17
C ASN A 379 8.73 -48.28 15.46
N LYS A 380 9.68 -48.97 14.81
CA LYS A 380 9.44 -50.24 14.09
C LYS A 380 8.75 -51.32 14.92
N ASN A 381 8.91 -51.27 16.25
CA ASN A 381 8.33 -52.26 17.17
C ASN A 381 6.84 -52.02 17.44
N ASP A 382 6.34 -50.80 17.23
CA ASP A 382 4.94 -50.45 17.40
C ASP A 382 4.19 -50.56 16.06
N LYS A 383 3.36 -51.60 15.94
CA LYS A 383 2.62 -51.90 14.70
C LYS A 383 1.50 -50.90 14.39
N GLN A 384 1.10 -50.07 15.35
CA GLN A 384 0.08 -49.02 15.16
C GLN A 384 0.69 -47.62 15.02
N TYR A 385 2.02 -47.50 15.00
CA TYR A 385 2.65 -46.21 14.88
C TYR A 385 2.43 -45.60 13.50
N HIS A 386 1.74 -44.45 13.47
CA HIS A 386 1.56 -43.62 12.30
C HIS A 386 2.33 -42.31 12.45
N LEU A 387 2.93 -41.86 11.35
CA LEU A 387 3.64 -40.59 11.34
C LEU A 387 2.68 -39.43 11.67
N PRO A 388 3.10 -38.47 12.51
CA PRO A 388 2.29 -37.31 12.81
C PRO A 388 2.06 -36.47 11.55
N PRO A 389 0.91 -35.76 11.46
CA PRO A 389 0.62 -34.92 10.31
C PRO A 389 1.68 -33.83 10.14
N ARG A 390 2.12 -33.66 8.90
CA ARG A 390 3.18 -32.70 8.56
C ARG A 390 2.66 -31.27 8.57
N GLY A 391 3.48 -30.34 9.06
CA GLY A 391 3.21 -28.91 8.92
C GLY A 391 3.41 -28.41 7.47
N PRO A 392 2.75 -27.33 7.06
CA PRO A 392 3.00 -26.68 5.77
C PRO A 392 4.34 -25.96 5.74
N ILE A 393 4.84 -25.71 4.53
CA ILE A 393 5.88 -24.73 4.24
C ILE A 393 5.19 -23.38 3.94
N ASP A 394 5.44 -22.41 4.81
CA ASP A 394 4.77 -21.11 4.78
C ASP A 394 5.68 -20.06 4.16
N TYR A 395 5.23 -19.45 3.06
CA TYR A 395 5.87 -18.29 2.44
C TYR A 395 5.20 -17.04 2.97
N THR A 396 5.97 -16.18 3.61
CA THR A 396 5.50 -15.00 4.35
C THR A 396 6.36 -13.79 4.00
N TYR A 397 5.85 -12.60 4.26
CA TYR A 397 6.65 -11.37 4.17
C TYR A 397 7.56 -11.25 5.39
N ILE A 398 8.62 -10.45 5.26
CA ILE A 398 9.53 -10.16 6.37
C ILE A 398 8.80 -9.50 7.53
N GLN A 399 9.20 -9.87 8.73
CA GLN A 399 8.66 -9.37 9.98
C GLN A 399 9.81 -9.17 10.96
N PRO A 400 9.67 -8.30 11.96
CA PRO A 400 10.75 -8.00 12.90
C PRO A 400 11.24 -9.24 13.66
N GLN A 401 10.35 -10.18 13.94
CA GLN A 401 10.69 -11.45 14.59
C GLN A 401 11.64 -12.35 13.77
N HIS A 402 11.70 -12.17 12.45
CA HIS A 402 12.56 -12.97 11.58
C HIS A 402 13.99 -12.41 11.56
N ILE A 403 14.17 -11.10 11.78
CA ILE A 403 15.44 -10.40 11.62
C ILE A 403 16.58 -11.02 12.43
N PRO A 404 16.45 -11.33 13.74
CA PRO A 404 17.56 -11.92 14.49
C PRO A 404 18.04 -13.25 13.92
N ALA A 405 17.10 -14.11 13.51
CA ALA A 405 17.43 -15.41 12.92
C ALA A 405 18.02 -15.27 11.52
N ILE A 406 17.49 -14.36 10.70
CA ILE A 406 18.00 -14.08 9.35
C ILE A 406 19.41 -13.50 9.44
N ASN A 407 19.66 -12.49 10.28
CA ASN A 407 20.98 -11.91 10.46
C ASN A 407 21.98 -12.96 10.95
N SER A 408 21.58 -13.84 11.88
CA SER A 408 22.42 -14.97 12.31
C SER A 408 22.76 -15.93 11.16
N ILE A 409 21.78 -16.26 10.30
CA ILE A 409 22.00 -17.11 9.12
C ILE A 409 22.92 -16.39 8.13
N CYS A 410 22.72 -15.09 7.91
CA CYS A 410 23.54 -14.32 6.98
C CYS A 410 25.00 -14.28 7.43
N ASN A 411 25.24 -14.01 8.72
CA ASN A 411 26.57 -14.01 9.31
C ASN A 411 27.26 -15.39 9.24
N GLN A 412 26.49 -16.48 9.20
CA GLN A 412 27.03 -17.83 9.12
C GLN A 412 27.31 -18.30 7.67
N PHE A 413 26.43 -17.96 6.72
CA PHE A 413 26.46 -18.52 5.35
C PHE A 413 26.93 -17.54 4.28
N PHE A 414 26.95 -16.24 4.56
CA PHE A 414 27.53 -15.22 3.69
C PHE A 414 28.81 -14.67 4.34
N TRP A 415 28.73 -13.53 5.02
CA TRP A 415 29.86 -12.88 5.70
C TRP A 415 29.40 -12.14 6.97
N PRO A 416 30.30 -11.89 7.94
CA PRO A 416 29.94 -11.22 9.17
C PRO A 416 29.57 -9.74 8.96
N GLY A 417 28.68 -9.23 9.81
CA GLY A 417 28.27 -7.82 9.81
C GLY A 417 27.07 -7.52 8.91
N ILE A 418 26.39 -8.53 8.37
CA ILE A 418 25.16 -8.34 7.60
C ILE A 418 24.00 -8.05 8.56
N ASP A 419 23.37 -6.91 8.37
CA ASP A 419 22.11 -6.55 9.01
C ASP A 419 21.04 -6.28 7.95
N LEU A 420 19.92 -7.01 8.03
CA LEU A 420 18.80 -6.88 7.11
C LEU A 420 17.59 -6.16 7.73
N THR A 421 17.79 -5.43 8.84
CA THR A 421 16.72 -4.64 9.48
C THR A 421 16.08 -3.64 8.52
N GLU A 422 16.83 -3.08 7.57
CA GLU A 422 16.30 -2.15 6.54
C GLU A 422 15.22 -2.76 5.65
N THR A 423 15.23 -4.09 5.47
CA THR A 423 14.22 -4.79 4.65
C THR A 423 12.81 -4.70 5.23
N LEU A 424 12.68 -4.31 6.51
CA LEU A 424 11.39 -4.02 7.16
C LEU A 424 10.70 -2.78 6.58
N GLN A 425 11.41 -1.91 5.87
CA GLN A 425 10.80 -0.75 5.21
C GLN A 425 9.97 -1.17 4.00
N TYR A 426 10.38 -2.21 3.28
CA TYR A 426 9.77 -2.68 2.04
C TYR A 426 9.40 -4.17 2.08
N PRO A 427 8.48 -4.59 2.98
CA PRO A 427 8.13 -5.99 3.16
C PRO A 427 7.53 -6.64 1.91
N ASP A 428 6.88 -5.87 1.02
CA ASP A 428 6.34 -6.40 -0.25
C ASP A 428 7.42 -7.06 -1.11
N PHE A 429 8.65 -6.54 -1.04
CA PHE A 429 9.81 -6.99 -1.82
C PHE A 429 10.64 -8.03 -1.06
N SER A 430 10.00 -8.75 -0.14
CA SER A 430 10.62 -9.81 0.64
C SER A 430 9.82 -11.11 0.55
N CYS A 431 10.51 -12.23 0.69
CA CYS A 431 9.89 -13.54 0.79
C CYS A 431 10.67 -14.39 1.79
N VAL A 432 10.08 -14.66 2.95
CA VAL A 432 10.63 -15.52 4.01
C VAL A 432 9.86 -16.83 4.05
N VAL A 433 10.59 -17.93 4.01
CA VAL A 433 10.05 -19.29 3.96
C VAL A 433 10.29 -19.99 5.29
N LEU A 434 9.20 -20.39 5.91
CA LEU A 434 9.16 -21.00 7.22
C LEU A 434 8.67 -22.45 7.12
N TYR A 435 9.30 -23.34 7.86
CA TYR A 435 8.69 -24.61 8.24
C TYR A 435 8.44 -24.55 9.74
N LYS A 436 7.17 -24.49 10.15
CA LYS A 436 6.82 -24.13 11.54
C LYS A 436 7.42 -22.76 11.89
N ARG A 437 8.38 -22.70 12.81
CA ARG A 437 9.11 -21.46 13.16
C ARG A 437 10.55 -21.44 12.63
N LEU A 438 10.97 -22.49 11.94
CA LEU A 438 12.31 -22.59 11.37
C LEU A 438 12.36 -21.86 10.03
N ILE A 439 13.29 -20.91 9.90
CA ILE A 439 13.59 -20.27 8.62
C ILE A 439 14.34 -21.26 7.74
N ILE A 440 13.71 -21.67 6.64
CA ILE A 440 14.27 -22.62 5.67
C ILE A 440 14.72 -21.94 4.38
N GLY A 441 14.30 -20.70 4.16
CA GLY A 441 14.78 -19.87 3.06
C GLY A 441 14.31 -18.42 3.20
N PHE A 442 14.99 -17.52 2.51
CA PHE A 442 14.54 -16.14 2.38
C PHE A 442 15.10 -15.53 1.08
N ALA A 443 14.43 -14.51 0.58
CA ALA A 443 14.90 -13.70 -0.53
C ALA A 443 14.45 -12.24 -0.33
N PHE A 444 15.32 -11.30 -0.66
CA PHE A 444 15.09 -9.86 -0.51
C PHE A 444 15.45 -9.12 -1.78
N LEU A 445 14.60 -8.18 -2.14
CA LEU A 445 14.81 -7.26 -3.24
C LEU A 445 14.72 -5.83 -2.71
N VAL A 446 15.71 -5.01 -3.05
CA VAL A 446 15.78 -3.60 -2.70
C VAL A 446 15.15 -2.82 -3.86
N PRO A 447 14.01 -2.15 -3.65
CA PRO A 447 13.38 -1.34 -4.68
C PRO A 447 14.15 -0.04 -4.93
N ASP A 448 13.95 0.56 -6.11
CA ASP A 448 14.43 1.92 -6.44
C ASP A 448 15.94 2.15 -6.31
N VAL A 449 16.77 1.13 -6.57
CA VAL A 449 18.23 1.34 -6.58
C VAL A 449 18.62 2.31 -7.69
N ASN A 450 17.94 2.20 -8.84
CA ASN A 450 17.94 3.21 -9.89
C ASN A 450 16.48 3.50 -10.32
N TYR A 451 16.27 4.54 -11.13
CA TYR A 451 14.93 4.94 -11.60
C TYR A 451 14.13 3.81 -12.27
N THR A 452 14.80 2.83 -12.86
CA THR A 452 14.19 1.70 -13.57
C THR A 452 14.56 0.34 -13.00
N GLU A 453 15.37 0.27 -11.93
CA GLU A 453 16.00 -0.97 -11.50
C GLU A 453 15.79 -1.27 -10.02
N ASN A 454 15.56 -2.56 -9.78
CA ASN A 454 15.47 -3.19 -8.48
C ASN A 454 16.66 -4.13 -8.31
N TYR A 455 17.24 -4.20 -7.10
CA TYR A 455 18.40 -5.04 -6.84
C TYR A 455 18.03 -6.25 -5.97
N LEU A 456 18.27 -7.47 -6.47
CA LEU A 456 18.11 -8.68 -5.67
C LEU A 456 19.32 -8.83 -4.74
N SER A 457 19.16 -8.45 -3.47
CA SER A 457 20.27 -8.35 -2.51
C SER A 457 20.71 -9.71 -1.98
N PHE A 458 19.77 -10.50 -1.45
CA PHE A 458 20.08 -11.79 -0.84
C PHE A 458 19.06 -12.84 -1.24
N ILE A 459 19.57 -14.04 -1.53
CA ILE A 459 18.75 -15.26 -1.62
C ILE A 459 19.41 -16.39 -0.87
N PHE A 460 18.65 -17.08 -0.04
CA PHE A 460 19.13 -18.18 0.74
C PHE A 460 18.12 -19.32 0.78
N THR A 461 18.62 -20.55 0.67
CA THR A 461 17.85 -21.75 0.99
C THR A 461 18.73 -22.66 1.83
N ARG A 462 18.20 -23.06 2.98
CA ARG A 462 18.90 -23.85 3.98
C ARG A 462 19.44 -25.14 3.36
N PRO A 463 20.67 -25.56 3.71
CA PRO A 463 21.17 -26.88 3.30
C PRO A 463 20.17 -27.99 3.65
N TYR A 464 20.08 -29.02 2.81
CA TYR A 464 19.10 -30.13 2.89
C TYR A 464 17.63 -29.76 2.65
N TRP A 465 17.33 -28.47 2.42
CA TRP A 465 16.04 -27.96 1.96
C TRP A 465 16.09 -27.47 0.50
N ARG A 466 17.18 -27.75 -0.21
CA ARG A 466 17.40 -27.36 -1.62
C ARG A 466 16.77 -28.37 -2.58
N ASN A 467 16.75 -28.03 -3.87
CA ASN A 467 16.28 -28.89 -4.97
C ASN A 467 14.80 -29.31 -4.92
N CYS A 468 13.96 -28.56 -4.22
CA CYS A 468 12.51 -28.80 -4.15
C CYS A 468 11.68 -27.56 -4.54
N GLY A 469 12.27 -26.64 -5.30
CA GLY A 469 11.54 -25.48 -5.87
C GLY A 469 11.35 -24.28 -4.94
N ILE A 470 11.88 -24.28 -3.71
CA ILE A 470 11.72 -23.16 -2.77
C ILE A 470 12.27 -21.85 -3.34
N ALA A 471 13.55 -21.82 -3.73
CA ALA A 471 14.19 -20.64 -4.32
C ALA A 471 13.51 -20.21 -5.63
N LYS A 472 13.03 -21.17 -6.43
CA LYS A 472 12.28 -20.89 -7.65
C LYS A 472 11.01 -20.08 -7.33
N PHE A 473 10.25 -20.49 -6.32
CA PHE A 473 9.06 -19.74 -5.93
C PHE A 473 9.39 -18.35 -5.37
N MET A 474 10.43 -18.24 -4.53
CA MET A 474 10.84 -16.93 -3.98
C MET A 474 11.18 -15.93 -5.08
N ILE A 475 12.01 -16.32 -6.06
CA ILE A 475 12.37 -15.47 -7.19
C ILE A 475 11.15 -15.13 -8.04
N TYR A 476 10.31 -16.12 -8.35
CA TYR A 476 9.06 -15.90 -9.09
C TYR A 476 8.18 -14.82 -8.44
N HIS A 477 8.01 -14.88 -7.12
CA HIS A 477 7.22 -13.91 -6.38
C HIS A 477 7.83 -12.50 -6.42
N LEU A 478 9.14 -12.38 -6.21
CA LEU A 478 9.82 -11.07 -6.24
C LEU A 478 9.79 -10.43 -7.63
N ILE A 479 9.93 -11.24 -8.68
CA ILE A 479 9.78 -10.79 -10.07
C ILE A 479 8.35 -10.29 -10.34
N GLN A 480 7.33 -10.98 -9.83
CA GLN A 480 5.94 -10.54 -9.97
C GLN A 480 5.61 -9.27 -9.18
N THR A 481 6.33 -9.01 -8.10
CA THR A 481 6.15 -7.80 -7.29
C THR A 481 6.80 -6.59 -7.97
N SER A 482 7.86 -6.82 -8.75
CA SER A 482 8.63 -5.78 -9.45
C SER A 482 8.19 -5.55 -10.91
N LEU A 483 6.89 -5.66 -11.23
CA LEU A 483 6.42 -5.53 -12.61
C LEU A 483 6.73 -4.14 -13.19
N GLY A 484 7.40 -4.12 -14.34
CA GLY A 484 7.76 -2.90 -15.07
C GLY A 484 9.09 -2.25 -14.63
N ARG A 485 9.89 -2.98 -13.85
CA ARG A 485 11.27 -2.59 -13.50
C ARG A 485 12.23 -3.74 -13.76
N ASP A 486 13.44 -3.40 -14.17
CA ASP A 486 14.50 -4.37 -14.37
C ASP A 486 14.99 -4.88 -13.02
N ILE A 487 15.44 -6.14 -12.98
CA ILE A 487 16.01 -6.73 -11.76
C ILE A 487 17.46 -7.07 -12.01
N THR A 488 18.34 -6.52 -11.17
CA THR A 488 19.79 -6.76 -11.23
C THR A 488 20.24 -7.62 -10.05
N VAL A 489 21.27 -8.44 -10.27
CA VAL A 489 21.85 -9.31 -9.24
C VAL A 489 23.34 -9.52 -9.47
N HIS A 490 24.11 -9.58 -8.40
CA HIS A 490 25.51 -10.02 -8.42
C HIS A 490 25.60 -11.46 -7.94
N VAL A 491 26.33 -12.30 -8.67
CA VAL A 491 26.42 -13.74 -8.38
C VAL A 491 27.88 -14.16 -8.48
N SER A 492 28.44 -14.78 -7.43
CA SER A 492 29.81 -15.31 -7.52
C SER A 492 29.91 -16.32 -8.67
N ILE A 493 31.03 -16.29 -9.40
CA ILE A 493 31.24 -17.11 -10.60
C ILE A 493 31.08 -18.61 -10.32
N ASN A 494 31.48 -19.06 -9.13
CA ASN A 494 31.43 -20.48 -8.75
C ASN A 494 30.07 -20.88 -8.12
N ASN A 495 29.13 -19.95 -7.97
CA ASN A 495 27.88 -20.21 -7.28
C ASN A 495 26.86 -20.92 -8.20
N PRO A 496 26.33 -22.11 -7.82
CA PRO A 496 25.36 -22.84 -8.63
C PRO A 496 24.02 -22.09 -8.81
N ALA A 497 23.76 -21.04 -8.03
CA ALA A 497 22.59 -20.18 -8.19
C ALA A 497 22.52 -19.51 -9.57
N LEU A 498 23.65 -19.36 -10.29
CA LEU A 498 23.66 -18.82 -11.65
C LEU A 498 22.71 -19.58 -12.59
N LEU A 499 22.68 -20.91 -12.49
CA LEU A 499 21.79 -21.76 -13.28
C LEU A 499 20.31 -21.53 -12.96
N LEU A 500 20.00 -21.14 -11.72
CA LEU A 500 18.64 -20.79 -11.31
C LEU A 500 18.23 -19.46 -11.96
N TYR A 501 19.09 -18.45 -11.91
CA TYR A 501 18.81 -17.15 -12.51
C TYR A 501 18.66 -17.22 -14.03
N GLN A 502 19.53 -17.98 -14.71
CA GLN A 502 19.42 -18.21 -16.14
C GLN A 502 18.05 -18.82 -16.54
N LYS A 503 17.52 -19.74 -15.73
CA LYS A 503 16.17 -20.32 -15.96
C LYS A 503 15.03 -19.31 -15.83
N PHE A 504 15.25 -18.21 -15.13
CA PHE A 504 14.30 -17.08 -15.04
C PHE A 504 14.50 -16.04 -16.14
N GLY A 505 15.52 -16.19 -16.99
CA GLY A 505 15.83 -15.26 -18.09
C GLY A 505 16.82 -14.16 -17.73
N PHE A 506 17.50 -14.23 -16.57
CA PHE A 506 18.59 -13.31 -16.27
C PHE A 506 19.74 -13.51 -17.27
N LYS A 507 20.19 -12.42 -17.88
CA LYS A 507 21.34 -12.38 -18.79
C LYS A 507 22.55 -11.84 -18.04
N VAL A 508 23.73 -12.41 -18.31
CA VAL A 508 24.99 -11.85 -17.81
C VAL A 508 25.34 -10.65 -18.68
N GLU A 509 25.50 -9.48 -18.06
CA GLU A 509 25.91 -8.27 -18.78
C GLU A 509 27.42 -8.06 -18.66
N ASN A 510 27.94 -8.11 -17.44
CA ASN A 510 29.33 -7.80 -17.13
C ASN A 510 29.92 -8.79 -16.12
N VAL A 511 31.25 -8.91 -16.13
CA VAL A 511 32.02 -9.59 -15.10
C VAL A 511 32.69 -8.53 -14.23
N VAL A 512 32.43 -8.56 -12.93
CA VAL A 512 32.98 -7.63 -11.95
C VAL A 512 34.07 -8.33 -11.15
N LEU A 513 35.31 -7.92 -11.38
CA LEU A 513 36.47 -8.48 -10.69
C LEU A 513 36.55 -7.95 -9.25
N GLY A 514 36.87 -8.84 -8.30
CA GLY A 514 37.06 -8.49 -6.89
C GLY A 514 35.81 -7.95 -6.17
N PHE A 515 34.60 -8.21 -6.71
CA PHE A 515 33.36 -7.73 -6.10
C PHE A 515 33.22 -8.15 -4.62
N TYR A 516 33.62 -9.39 -4.31
CA TYR A 516 33.53 -9.95 -2.96
C TYR A 516 34.80 -9.78 -2.12
N ASP A 517 35.87 -9.12 -2.61
CA ASP A 517 37.14 -8.98 -1.86
C ASP A 517 36.96 -8.31 -0.49
N LYS A 518 36.00 -7.39 -0.38
CA LYS A 518 35.70 -6.66 0.86
C LYS A 518 34.85 -7.44 1.85
N TYR A 519 34.24 -8.54 1.41
CA TYR A 519 33.20 -9.26 2.16
C TYR A 519 33.62 -10.68 2.52
N LEU A 520 34.23 -11.41 1.58
CA LEU A 520 34.70 -12.77 1.81
C LEU A 520 35.92 -12.77 2.71
N ARG A 521 35.91 -13.68 3.68
CA ARG A 521 37.09 -13.98 4.48
C ARG A 521 38.13 -14.72 3.62
N SER A 522 39.39 -14.61 4.02
CA SER A 522 40.55 -15.19 3.31
C SER A 522 40.53 -16.72 3.22
N ASP A 523 39.68 -17.38 4.01
CA ASP A 523 39.53 -18.82 4.18
C ASP A 523 38.45 -19.45 3.28
N VAL A 524 37.63 -18.63 2.59
CA VAL A 524 36.53 -19.14 1.76
C VAL A 524 37.03 -19.48 0.36
N ASN A 525 36.72 -20.69 -0.10
CA ASN A 525 37.13 -21.22 -1.41
C ASN A 525 36.27 -20.71 -2.59
N ASP A 526 35.43 -19.70 -2.34
CA ASP A 526 34.54 -19.12 -3.36
C ASP A 526 35.27 -18.08 -4.20
N SER A 527 34.88 -17.97 -5.47
CA SER A 527 35.44 -16.94 -6.35
C SER A 527 35.04 -15.56 -5.85
N LYS A 528 36.02 -14.66 -5.80
CA LYS A 528 35.84 -13.27 -5.38
C LYS A 528 35.22 -12.40 -6.46
N ASP A 529 35.23 -12.89 -7.70
CA ASP A 529 34.64 -12.22 -8.85
C ASP A 529 33.15 -12.55 -8.95
N ALA A 530 32.37 -11.63 -9.52
CA ALA A 530 30.94 -11.78 -9.67
C ALA A 530 30.49 -11.56 -11.11
N PHE A 531 29.52 -12.34 -11.56
CA PHE A 531 28.70 -11.99 -12.71
C PHE A 531 27.65 -10.96 -12.28
N PHE A 532 27.58 -9.86 -13.03
CA PHE A 532 26.47 -8.93 -12.99
C PHE A 532 25.40 -9.41 -13.98
N CYS A 533 24.23 -9.77 -13.46
CA CYS A 533 23.12 -10.25 -14.27
C CYS A 533 21.93 -9.29 -14.20
N ARG A 534 21.25 -9.07 -15.34
CA ARG A 534 20.03 -8.29 -15.45
C ARG A 534 18.89 -9.13 -16.03
N LEU A 535 17.69 -8.93 -15.50
CA LEU A 535 16.43 -9.36 -16.08
C LEU A 535 15.69 -8.11 -16.57
N GLU A 536 15.63 -7.94 -17.88
CA GLU A 536 14.89 -6.85 -18.56
C GLU A 536 13.38 -7.14 -18.53
N ARG A 537 12.55 -6.14 -18.20
CA ARG A 537 11.09 -6.35 -17.93
C ARG A 537 10.13 -5.37 -18.59
#